data_AF-A0A7K6VU49-F1
#
_entry.id   AF-A0A7K6VU49-F1
#
_cell.length_a   1.000
_cell.length_b   1.000
_cell.length_c   1.000
_cell.angle_alpha   90.00
_cell.angle_beta   90.00
_cell.angle_gamma   90.00
#
_symmetry.space_group_name_H-M   'P 1'
#
loop_
_entity.id
_entity.type
_entity.pdbx_description
1 polymer ?
#
loop_
_entity_poly.entity_id
_entity_poly.type
_entity_poly.pdbx_seq_one_letter_code
_entity_poly.pdbx_strand_id
1 'polypeptide(L)'
;GASRKEEREVEANRAVPEKEERSEPILICPLPRSRNYLPPEDLQRCLESHVREVFGPSLPEDWQQTPLWEKRLKHRLLSRLAAELGHA
;
A
#
# COMPACT_ATOMS: atom_id res chain seq x y z
N GLY A 1 34.89 31.77 57.12
CA GLY A 1 34.33 30.48 56.70
C GLY A 1 33.06 30.24 57.47
N ALA A 2 31.92 30.31 56.80
CA ALA A 2 30.63 29.94 57.35
C ALA A 2 29.74 29.53 56.17
N SER A 3 29.71 28.24 55.85
CA SER A 3 28.77 27.66 54.88
C SER A 3 28.06 26.52 55.58
N ARG A 4 26.74 26.69 55.74
CA ARG A 4 25.84 25.93 56.59
C ARG A 4 24.88 25.13 55.70
N LYS A 5 24.90 23.79 55.86
CA LYS A 5 23.81 22.80 55.70
C LYS A 5 23.20 22.63 54.28
N GLU A 6 23.39 21.49 53.63
CA GLU A 6 22.62 20.23 53.77
C GLU A 6 21.19 20.34 53.24
N GLU A 7 20.98 19.90 52.00
CA GLU A 7 19.70 19.36 51.52
C GLU A 7 20.01 18.13 50.65
N ARG A 8 20.02 16.97 51.30
CA ARG A 8 19.91 15.66 50.67
C ARG A 8 18.43 15.42 50.33
N GLU A 9 18.22 14.91 49.12
CA GLU A 9 17.38 13.73 48.87
C GLU A 9 15.90 13.83 49.27
N VAL A 10 15.04 14.33 48.37
CA VAL A 10 13.63 13.89 48.30
C VAL A 10 13.16 13.88 46.84
N GLU A 11 12.41 12.84 46.52
CA GLU A 11 11.47 12.74 45.39
C GLU A 11 12.01 12.34 44.01
N ALA A 12 12.54 11.11 44.00
CA ALA A 12 12.05 10.12 43.06
C ALA A 12 10.50 10.03 43.12
N ASN A 13 9.78 10.88 42.40
CA ASN A 13 8.38 10.66 42.02
C ASN A 13 7.90 11.68 40.97
N ARG A 14 8.36 11.52 39.73
CA ARG A 14 7.55 11.93 38.59
C ARG A 14 7.88 11.08 37.37
N ALA A 15 7.56 9.80 37.50
CA ALA A 15 7.14 9.05 36.31
C ALA A 15 5.86 9.76 35.81
N VAL A 16 6.04 10.73 34.93
CA VAL A 16 4.96 11.17 34.06
C VAL A 16 4.70 9.95 33.18
N PRO A 17 3.53 9.28 33.25
CA PRO A 17 3.16 8.44 32.15
C PRO A 17 2.94 9.42 31.01
N GLU A 18 3.91 9.50 30.09
CA GLU A 18 3.67 9.99 28.74
C GLU A 18 2.49 9.15 28.25
N LYS A 19 1.28 9.69 28.41
CA LYS A 19 0.10 9.19 27.72
C LYS A 19 0.49 9.34 26.26
N GLU A 20 0.88 8.24 25.65
CA GLU A 20 0.94 8.11 24.21
C GLU A 20 -0.40 8.65 23.69
N GLU A 21 -0.40 9.89 23.23
CA GLU A 21 -1.50 10.45 22.47
C GLU A 21 -1.54 9.60 21.19
N ARG A 22 -2.35 8.54 21.24
CA ARG A 22 -2.79 7.80 20.06
C ARG A 22 -3.75 8.71 19.31
N SER A 23 -3.22 9.78 18.77
CA SER A 23 -3.92 10.68 17.87
C SER A 23 -4.37 9.85 16.68
N GLU A 24 -5.67 9.70 16.50
CA GLU A 24 -6.22 9.00 15.34
C GLU A 24 -5.65 9.63 14.07
N PRO A 25 -5.25 8.81 13.07
CA PRO A 25 -4.64 9.34 11.87
C PRO A 25 -5.64 10.22 11.11
N ILE A 26 -5.24 11.45 10.82
CA ILE A 26 -6.02 12.37 10.00
C ILE A 26 -6.03 11.84 8.56
N LEU A 27 -7.19 11.41 8.08
CA LEU A 27 -7.37 10.97 6.69
C LEU A 27 -7.63 12.18 5.80
N ILE A 28 -6.67 12.49 4.92
CA ILE A 28 -6.80 13.57 3.93
C ILE A 28 -7.22 12.96 2.59
N CYS A 29 -8.16 13.63 1.91
CA CYS A 29 -8.57 13.23 0.56
C CYS A 29 -7.40 13.38 -0.42
N PRO A 30 -7.01 12.33 -1.18
CA PRO A 30 -5.94 12.44 -2.15
C PRO A 30 -6.33 13.38 -3.29
N LEU A 31 -5.33 13.98 -3.94
CA LEU A 31 -5.57 14.76 -5.15
C LEU A 31 -6.20 13.86 -6.23
N PRO A 32 -7.19 14.37 -6.99
CA PRO A 32 -7.81 13.61 -8.05
C PRO A 32 -6.77 13.26 -9.12
N ARG A 33 -6.85 12.02 -9.62
CA ARG A 33 -5.99 11.55 -10.72
C ARG A 33 -6.57 12.00 -12.05
N SER A 34 -5.69 12.32 -13.01
CA SER A 34 -6.10 12.51 -14.40
C SER A 34 -6.69 11.22 -14.96
N ARG A 35 -7.69 11.33 -15.83
CA ARG A 35 -8.29 10.20 -16.55
C ARG A 35 -7.61 9.93 -17.91
N ASN A 36 -6.63 10.74 -18.28
CA ASN A 36 -5.89 10.56 -19.53
C ASN A 36 -5.06 9.27 -19.45
N TYR A 37 -5.12 8.46 -20.49
CA TYR A 37 -4.35 7.23 -20.61
C TYR A 37 -3.39 7.34 -21.79
N LEU A 38 -2.13 6.99 -21.54
CA LEU A 38 -1.10 6.83 -22.57
C LEU A 38 -0.58 5.38 -22.45
N PRO A 39 -0.79 4.53 -23.47
CA PRO A 39 -0.36 3.14 -23.39
C PRO A 39 1.17 3.05 -23.40
N PRO A 40 1.76 2.22 -22.53
CA PRO A 40 3.20 1.95 -22.58
C PRO A 40 3.56 1.11 -23.80
N GLU A 41 4.80 1.22 -24.27
CA GLU A 41 5.28 0.50 -25.46
C GLU A 41 5.28 -1.02 -25.25
N ASP A 42 5.52 -1.49 -24.01
CA ASP A 42 5.58 -2.90 -23.66
C ASP A 42 4.25 -3.46 -23.11
N LEU A 43 3.12 -2.79 -23.41
CA LEU A 43 1.78 -3.18 -22.95
C LEU A 43 1.48 -4.66 -23.18
N GLN A 44 1.82 -5.20 -24.36
CA GLN A 44 1.55 -6.61 -24.67
C GLN A 44 2.35 -7.56 -23.76
N ARG A 45 3.62 -7.25 -23.50
CA ARG A 45 4.48 -8.07 -22.63
C ARG A 45 4.03 -7.99 -21.17
N CYS A 46 3.69 -6.79 -20.70
CA CYS A 46 3.11 -6.58 -19.37
C CYS A 46 1.85 -7.43 -19.21
N LEU A 47 0.93 -7.35 -20.17
CA LEU A 47 -0.34 -8.05 -20.11
C LEU A 47 -0.16 -9.58 -20.14
N GLU A 48 0.71 -10.09 -21.01
CA GLU A 48 1.06 -11.51 -21.03
C GLU A 48 1.63 -12.00 -19.69
N SER A 49 2.56 -11.25 -19.09
CA SER A 49 3.15 -11.59 -17.78
C SER A 49 2.07 -11.73 -16.71
N HIS A 50 1.14 -10.77 -16.63
CA HIS A 50 0.04 -10.80 -15.65
C HIS A 50 -0.94 -11.94 -15.90
N VAL A 51 -1.27 -12.22 -17.16
CA VAL A 51 -2.16 -13.34 -17.50
C VAL A 51 -1.50 -14.66 -17.11
N ARG A 52 -0.22 -14.88 -17.44
CA ARG A 52 0.51 -16.09 -17.06
C ARG A 52 0.61 -16.25 -15.54
N GLU A 53 0.81 -15.17 -14.78
CA GLU A 53 0.84 -15.23 -13.32
C GLU A 53 -0.53 -15.54 -12.70
N VAL A 54 -1.61 -14.98 -13.24
CA VAL A 54 -2.97 -15.15 -12.68
C VAL A 54 -3.59 -16.48 -13.06
N PHE A 55 -3.44 -16.91 -14.31
CA PHE A 55 -4.07 -18.13 -14.85
C PHE A 55 -3.16 -19.36 -14.76
N GLY A 56 -1.85 -19.16 -14.59
CA GLY A 56 -0.90 -20.24 -14.38
C GLY A 56 -0.64 -21.11 -15.62
N PRO A 57 -0.04 -22.30 -15.45
CA PRO A 57 0.44 -23.14 -16.54
C PRO A 57 -0.65 -23.80 -17.38
N SER A 58 -1.92 -23.75 -16.95
CA SER A 58 -3.06 -24.25 -17.72
C SER A 58 -3.51 -23.29 -18.84
N LEU A 59 -2.89 -22.11 -18.92
CA LEU A 59 -3.19 -21.12 -19.94
C LEU A 59 -2.71 -21.61 -21.33
N PRO A 60 -3.55 -21.53 -22.38
CA PRO A 60 -3.14 -21.88 -23.73
C PRO A 60 -2.14 -20.85 -24.29
N GLU A 61 -1.44 -21.21 -25.36
CA GLU A 61 -0.53 -20.30 -26.07
C GLU A 61 -1.29 -19.08 -26.62
N ASP A 62 -2.52 -19.30 -27.11
CA ASP A 62 -3.45 -18.26 -27.54
C ASP A 62 -4.16 -17.59 -26.35
N TRP A 63 -3.37 -17.13 -25.38
CA TRP A 63 -3.87 -16.56 -24.12
C TRP A 63 -4.83 -15.38 -24.33
N GLN A 64 -4.66 -14.61 -25.42
CA GLN A 64 -5.54 -13.49 -25.79
C GLN A 64 -6.99 -13.92 -26.08
N GLN A 65 -7.18 -15.17 -26.51
CA GLN A 65 -8.49 -15.74 -26.82
C GLN A 65 -9.11 -16.48 -25.63
N THR A 66 -8.41 -16.53 -24.49
CA THR A 66 -8.90 -17.23 -23.30
C THR A 66 -10.07 -16.47 -22.68
N PRO A 67 -11.24 -17.11 -22.49
CA PRO A 67 -12.39 -16.43 -21.91
C PRO A 67 -12.19 -16.12 -20.42
N LEU A 68 -12.57 -14.90 -20.01
CA LEU A 68 -12.50 -14.45 -18.61
C LEU A 68 -13.77 -14.84 -17.81
N TRP A 69 -14.17 -16.11 -17.83
CA TRP A 69 -15.41 -16.57 -17.17
C TRP A 69 -15.31 -16.66 -15.65
N GLU A 70 -14.16 -17.08 -15.11
CA GLU A 70 -13.97 -17.14 -13.67
C GLU A 70 -13.86 -15.73 -13.09
N LYS A 71 -14.94 -15.25 -12.46
CA LYS A 71 -15.04 -13.89 -11.88
C LYS A 71 -13.87 -13.55 -10.96
N ARG A 72 -13.38 -14.52 -10.18
CA ARG A 72 -12.26 -14.35 -9.26
C ARG A 72 -10.95 -14.06 -10.00
N LEU A 73 -10.63 -14.84 -11.04
CA LEU A 73 -9.42 -14.62 -11.83
C LEU A 73 -9.53 -13.33 -12.66
N LYS A 74 -10.70 -13.09 -13.27
CA LYS A 74 -10.98 -11.83 -13.96
C LYS A 74 -10.73 -10.63 -13.06
N HIS A 75 -11.30 -10.63 -11.85
CA HIS A 75 -11.09 -9.55 -10.89
C HIS A 75 -9.61 -9.39 -10.54
N ARG A 76 -8.91 -10.48 -10.21
CA ARG A 76 -7.47 -10.44 -9.88
C ARG A 76 -6.62 -9.85 -11.01
N LEU A 77 -6.86 -10.25 -12.26
CA LEU A 77 -6.17 -9.71 -13.43
C LEU A 77 -6.43 -8.20 -13.56
N LEU A 78 -7.70 -7.79 -13.54
CA LEU A 78 -8.07 -6.38 -13.72
C LEU A 78 -7.55 -5.49 -12.59
N SER A 79 -7.59 -5.94 -11.33
CA SER A 79 -7.05 -5.17 -10.21
C SER A 79 -5.55 -4.94 -10.32
N ARG A 80 -4.79 -5.95 -10.81
CA ARG A 80 -3.35 -5.82 -11.04
C ARG A 80 -3.04 -4.82 -12.14
N LEU A 81 -3.72 -4.96 -13.29
CA LEU A 81 -3.56 -4.03 -14.41
C LEU A 81 -3.94 -2.59 -14.02
N ALA A 82 -5.01 -2.41 -13.25
CA ALA A 82 -5.43 -1.09 -12.76
C ALA A 82 -4.41 -0.45 -11.81
N ALA A 83 -3.78 -1.26 -10.95
CA ALA A 83 -2.74 -0.77 -10.04
C ALA A 83 -1.46 -0.37 -10.79
N GLU A 84 -1.07 -1.14 -11.81
CA GLU A 84 0.16 -0.90 -12.57
C GLU A 84 0.01 0.20 -13.62
N LEU A 85 -1.10 0.21 -14.38
CA LEU A 85 -1.36 1.20 -15.43
C LEU A 85 -2.03 2.47 -14.89
N GLY A 86 -2.48 2.47 -13.64
CA GLY A 86 -3.22 3.58 -13.05
C GLY A 86 -4.57 3.86 -13.70
N HIS A 87 -5.13 2.87 -14.40
CA HIS A 87 -6.36 3.01 -15.19
C HIS A 87 -7.30 1.82 -14.95
N ALA A 88 -8.53 2.09 -14.51
CA ALA A 88 -9.53 1.10 -14.10
C ALA A 88 -10.88 1.34 -14.77
#